data_AF-A0A3B9FEU4-F1
#
_entry.id   AF-A0A3B9FEU4-F1
#
_cell.length_a   1.000
_cell.length_b   1.000
_cell.length_c   1.000
_cell.angle_alpha   90.00
_cell.angle_beta   90.00
_cell.angle_gamma   90.00
#
_symmetry.space_group_name_H-M   'P 1'
#
loop_
_entity.id
_entity.type
_entity.pdbx_description
1 polymer ?
#
loop_
_entity_poly.entity_id
_entity_poly.type
_entity_poly.pdbx_seq_one_letter_code
_entity_poly.pdbx_strand_id
1 'polypeptide(L)'
;AAGIHVIMATQRPSVDVITGTIKANFPTRISFQVTSRIDSRTILGEQGAEQLLGRGDMLFMEGGGRVVRVHGPFVEDGEVESVANFLRQQGEPEYDDRVVEEAENGVDAAGDAAIAGTGGSLYEQAVALVVREQKASTSFVQRHLKIGYNRAATIIEEMESNGIISAANHVGKRDVLMPDNENGGF
;
A
#
# COMPACT_ATOMS: atom_id res chain seq x y z
N ALA A 1 -5.52 -6.34 -26.56
CA ALA A 1 -4.97 -6.63 -25.23
C ALA A 1 -3.72 -5.76 -25.02
N ALA A 2 -3.47 -5.24 -23.82
CA ALA A 2 -2.40 -4.26 -23.56
C ALA A 2 -0.99 -4.86 -23.37
N GLY A 3 -0.87 -6.19 -23.35
CA GLY A 3 0.42 -6.86 -23.12
C GLY A 3 0.94 -6.78 -21.66
N ILE A 4 0.09 -6.37 -20.72
CA ILE A 4 0.44 -6.28 -19.29
C ILE A 4 0.02 -7.57 -18.60
N HIS A 5 0.95 -8.17 -17.86
CA HIS A 5 0.74 -9.40 -17.08
C HIS A 5 1.09 -9.13 -15.62
N VAL A 6 0.38 -9.78 -14.70
CA VAL A 6 0.55 -9.58 -13.26
C VAL A 6 0.85 -10.91 -12.59
N ILE A 7 1.92 -10.95 -11.79
CA ILE A 7 2.25 -12.06 -10.89
C ILE A 7 2.08 -11.55 -9.46
N MET A 8 1.25 -12.25 -8.69
CA MET A 8 1.04 -11.96 -7.27
C MET A 8 1.48 -13.16 -6.44
N ALA A 9 2.31 -12.92 -5.42
CA ALA A 9 2.80 -13.94 -4.51
C ALA A 9 2.57 -13.52 -3.05
N THR A 10 2.23 -14.48 -2.19
CA THR A 10 2.05 -14.25 -0.75
C THR A 10 2.39 -15.51 0.04
N GLN A 11 2.89 -15.32 1.26
CA GLN A 11 3.05 -16.41 2.25
C GLN A 11 1.88 -16.45 3.25
N ARG A 12 0.91 -15.54 3.12
CA ARG A 12 -0.27 -15.44 3.99
C ARG A 12 -1.53 -15.69 3.17
N PRO A 13 -1.90 -16.96 2.89
CA PRO A 13 -3.05 -17.30 2.06
C PRO A 13 -4.39 -17.21 2.83
N SER A 14 -4.65 -16.07 3.47
CA SER A 14 -5.92 -15.80 4.17
C SER A 14 -6.96 -15.19 3.23
N VAL A 15 -8.23 -15.24 3.62
CA VAL A 15 -9.35 -14.66 2.86
C VAL A 15 -9.23 -13.14 2.73
N ASP A 16 -8.60 -12.49 3.71
CA ASP A 16 -8.36 -11.04 3.70
C ASP A 16 -7.29 -10.63 2.69
N VAL A 17 -6.35 -11.54 2.36
CA VAL A 17 -5.30 -11.31 1.36
C VAL A 17 -5.78 -11.77 -0.01
N ILE A 18 -6.30 -12.99 -0.11
CA ILE A 18 -6.81 -13.59 -1.34
C ILE A 18 -8.33 -13.39 -1.39
N THR A 19 -8.72 -12.13 -1.56
CA THR A 19 -10.12 -11.69 -1.53
C THR A 19 -10.91 -12.25 -2.72
N GLY A 20 -12.24 -12.08 -2.68
CA GLY A 20 -13.11 -12.47 -3.80
C GLY A 20 -12.73 -11.81 -5.12
N THR A 21 -12.36 -10.52 -5.09
CA THR A 21 -11.93 -9.77 -6.28
C THR A 21 -10.65 -10.34 -6.88
N ILE A 22 -9.66 -10.69 -6.05
CA ILE A 22 -8.44 -11.36 -6.52
C ILE A 22 -8.78 -12.71 -7.14
N LYS A 23 -9.58 -13.54 -6.46
CA LYS A 23 -9.98 -14.84 -7.02
C LYS A 23 -10.72 -14.70 -8.35
N ALA A 24 -11.59 -13.70 -8.50
CA ALA A 24 -12.36 -13.49 -9.73
C ALA A 24 -11.49 -13.08 -10.93
N ASN A 25 -10.38 -12.37 -10.70
CA ASN A 25 -9.56 -11.79 -11.77
C ASN A 25 -8.26 -12.58 -12.05
N PHE A 26 -7.84 -13.47 -11.15
CA PHE A 26 -6.65 -14.30 -11.29
C PHE A 26 -7.04 -15.79 -11.41
N PRO A 27 -7.38 -16.26 -12.63
CA PRO A 27 -7.87 -17.62 -12.86
C PRO A 27 -6.77 -18.69 -12.77
N THR A 28 -5.52 -18.32 -13.06
CA THR A 28 -4.35 -19.21 -12.98
C THR A 28 -3.69 -19.06 -11.61
N ARG A 29 -3.50 -20.17 -10.92
CA ARG A 29 -3.03 -20.19 -9.52
C ARG A 29 -2.00 -21.27 -9.30
N ILE A 30 -1.02 -20.97 -8.47
CA ILE A 30 -0.01 -21.90 -7.99
C ILE A 30 -0.07 -21.88 -6.46
N SER A 31 -0.09 -23.07 -5.85
CA SER A 31 0.10 -23.23 -4.42
C SER A 31 1.31 -24.12 -4.16
N PHE A 32 2.28 -23.60 -3.42
CA PHE A 32 3.26 -24.45 -2.74
C PHE A 32 2.63 -25.06 -1.48
N GLN A 33 3.44 -25.81 -0.72
CA GLN A 33 3.01 -26.38 0.56
C GLN A 33 2.45 -25.29 1.47
N VAL A 34 1.24 -25.54 1.98
CA VAL A 34 0.58 -24.73 3.00
C VAL A 34 0.35 -25.57 4.26
N THR A 35 0.04 -24.91 5.37
CA THR A 35 -0.12 -25.58 6.66
C THR A 35 -1.48 -26.25 6.84
N SER A 36 -2.52 -25.78 6.16
CA SER A 36 -3.89 -26.25 6.39
C SER A 36 -4.71 -26.44 5.12
N ARG A 37 -5.73 -27.30 5.22
CA ARG A 37 -6.77 -27.47 4.17
C ARG A 37 -7.55 -26.19 3.89
N ILE A 38 -7.64 -25.29 4.88
CA ILE A 38 -8.33 -24.00 4.74
C ILE A 38 -7.53 -23.13 3.79
N ASP A 39 -6.22 -23.02 4.01
CA ASP A 39 -5.31 -22.26 3.14
C ASP A 39 -5.28 -22.79 1.71
N SER A 40 -5.25 -24.11 1.54
CA SER A 40 -5.34 -24.74 0.22
C SER A 40 -6.62 -24.32 -0.50
N ARG A 41 -7.78 -24.36 0.17
CA ARG A 41 -9.05 -23.90 -0.40
C ARG A 41 -9.06 -22.41 -0.69
N THR A 42 -8.42 -21.58 0.14
CA THR A 42 -8.34 -20.14 -0.10
C THR A 42 -7.61 -19.83 -1.40
N ILE A 43 -6.53 -20.56 -1.71
CA ILE A 43 -5.75 -20.38 -2.94
C ILE A 43 -6.43 -21.07 -4.12
N LEU A 44 -6.70 -22.37 -4.05
CA LEU A 44 -7.09 -23.21 -5.20
C LEU A 44 -8.59 -23.45 -5.31
N GLY A 45 -9.37 -23.17 -4.26
CA GLY A 45 -10.78 -23.58 -4.17
C GLY A 45 -10.96 -25.04 -3.70
N GLU A 46 -9.90 -25.84 -3.70
CA GLU A 46 -9.91 -27.23 -3.23
C GLU A 46 -8.73 -27.53 -2.29
N GLN A 47 -8.82 -28.67 -1.60
CA GLN A 47 -7.76 -29.17 -0.70
C GLN A 47 -6.69 -29.94 -1.49
N GLY A 48 -5.48 -30.06 -0.94
CA GLY A 48 -4.39 -30.84 -1.51
C GLY A 48 -3.03 -30.20 -1.31
N ALA A 49 -2.97 -28.86 -1.26
CA ALA A 49 -1.70 -28.16 -1.08
C ALA A 49 -1.07 -28.39 0.30
N GLU A 50 -1.88 -28.75 1.31
CA GLU A 50 -1.39 -29.12 2.65
C GLU A 50 -0.64 -30.46 2.69
N GLN A 51 -0.71 -31.24 1.61
CA GLN A 51 -0.08 -32.57 1.48
C GLN A 51 1.19 -32.53 0.63
N LEU A 52 1.58 -31.35 0.14
CA LEU A 52 2.81 -31.16 -0.60
C LEU A 52 4.02 -31.37 0.31
N LEU A 53 5.15 -31.72 -0.29
CA LEU A 53 6.38 -32.09 0.41
C LEU A 53 7.30 -30.89 0.72
N GLY A 54 6.91 -29.68 0.29
CA GLY A 54 7.74 -28.49 0.33
C GLY A 54 8.83 -28.52 -0.75
N ARG A 55 9.86 -27.67 -0.59
CA ARG A 55 11.07 -27.65 -1.46
C ARG A 55 10.77 -27.66 -2.98
N GLY A 56 9.82 -26.83 -3.41
CA GLY A 56 9.44 -26.71 -4.82
C GLY A 56 8.27 -27.58 -5.26
N ASP A 57 7.79 -28.52 -4.44
CA ASP A 57 6.56 -29.27 -4.73
C ASP A 57 5.33 -28.34 -4.69
N MET A 58 4.55 -28.32 -5.79
CA MET A 58 3.47 -27.37 -5.99
C MET A 58 2.26 -27.97 -6.71
N LEU A 59 1.11 -27.33 -6.54
CA LEU A 59 -0.10 -27.54 -7.31
C LEU A 59 -0.33 -26.36 -8.25
N PHE A 60 -0.54 -26.66 -9.52
CA PHE A 60 -0.86 -25.69 -10.57
C PHE A 60 -2.31 -25.86 -11.01
N MET A 61 -3.01 -24.75 -11.20
CA MET A 61 -4.38 -24.70 -11.69
C MET A 61 -4.53 -23.60 -12.73
N GLU A 62 -5.16 -23.93 -13.85
CA GLU A 62 -5.51 -22.98 -14.90
C GLU A 62 -7.03 -22.85 -14.99
N GLY A 63 -7.56 -21.63 -14.90
CA GLY A 63 -8.98 -21.38 -15.19
C GLY A 63 -9.98 -21.99 -14.20
N GLY A 64 -9.57 -22.37 -12.98
CA GLY A 64 -10.43 -23.17 -12.09
C GLY A 64 -10.66 -24.61 -12.59
N GLY A 65 -9.86 -25.06 -13.56
CA GLY A 65 -9.88 -26.40 -14.10
C GLY A 65 -9.15 -27.41 -13.20
N ARG A 66 -8.74 -28.53 -13.81
CA ARG A 66 -8.06 -29.61 -13.09
C ARG A 66 -6.74 -29.13 -12.48
N VAL A 67 -6.53 -29.45 -11.21
CA VAL A 67 -5.25 -29.23 -10.54
C VAL A 67 -4.23 -30.30 -10.93
N VAL A 68 -3.01 -29.85 -11.22
CA VAL A 68 -1.87 -30.70 -11.60
C VAL A 68 -0.75 -30.50 -10.59
N ARG A 69 -0.18 -31.60 -10.09
CA ARG A 69 1.00 -31.56 -9.23
C ARG A 69 2.26 -31.45 -10.08
N VAL A 70 3.14 -30.53 -9.70
CA VAL A 70 4.38 -30.20 -10.41
C VAL A 70 5.52 -30.08 -9.41
N HIS A 71 6.72 -30.49 -9.80
CA HIS A 71 7.94 -30.23 -9.04
C HIS A 71 8.64 -29.03 -9.66
N GLY A 72 8.66 -27.92 -8.92
CA GLY A 72 9.34 -26.69 -9.33
C GLY A 72 10.84 -26.91 -9.44
N PRO A 73 11.49 -26.37 -10.48
CA PRO A 73 12.94 -26.41 -10.58
C PRO A 73 13.57 -25.63 -9.42
N PHE A 74 14.68 -26.13 -8.91
CA PHE A 74 15.50 -25.41 -7.95
C PHE A 74 16.46 -24.49 -8.71
N VAL A 75 16.60 -23.27 -8.22
CA VAL A 75 17.58 -22.29 -8.68
C VAL A 75 18.28 -21.74 -7.45
N GLU A 76 19.61 -21.75 -7.46
CA GLU A 76 20.41 -21.17 -6.39
C GLU A 76 20.49 -19.65 -6.53
N ASP A 77 20.64 -18.94 -5.41
CA ASP A 77 20.78 -17.48 -5.41
C ASP A 77 21.96 -17.02 -6.30
N GLY A 78 23.06 -17.79 -6.33
CA GLY A 78 24.21 -17.52 -7.20
C GLY A 78 23.92 -17.67 -8.69
N GLU A 79 23.00 -18.55 -9.08
CA GLU A 79 22.55 -18.68 -10.48
C GLU A 79 21.73 -17.45 -10.88
N VAL A 80 20.83 -16.99 -10.00
CA VAL A 80 20.05 -15.76 -10.21
C VAL A 80 20.97 -14.55 -10.34
N GLU A 81 21.97 -14.43 -9.46
CA GLU A 81 22.94 -13.35 -9.49
C GLU A 81 23.79 -13.37 -10.77
N SER A 82 24.23 -14.54 -11.20
CA SER A 82 24.96 -14.73 -12.47
C SER A 82 24.15 -14.23 -13.67
N VAL A 83 22.88 -14.63 -13.77
CA VAL A 83 21.98 -14.17 -14.85
C VAL A 83 21.74 -12.66 -14.76
N ALA A 84 21.48 -12.12 -13.57
CA ALA A 84 21.30 -10.69 -13.38
C ALA A 84 22.54 -9.88 -13.79
N ASN A 85 23.74 -10.36 -13.46
CA ASN A 85 25.00 -9.73 -13.85
C ASN A 85 25.25 -9.79 -15.35
N PHE A 86 24.93 -10.92 -15.99
CA PHE A 86 24.99 -11.03 -17.44
C PHE A 86 24.05 -10.04 -18.14
N LEU A 87 22.85 -9.81 -17.60
CA LEU A 87 21.91 -8.81 -18.13
C LEU A 87 22.41 -7.38 -17.94
N ARG A 88 22.97 -7.04 -16.76
CA ARG A 88 23.55 -5.71 -16.49
C ARG A 88 24.70 -5.34 -17.42
N GLN A 89 25.47 -6.32 -17.89
CA GLN A 89 26.56 -6.09 -18.85
C GLN A 89 26.07 -5.72 -20.25
N GLN A 90 24.81 -6.01 -20.58
CA GLN A 90 24.24 -5.73 -21.90
C GLN A 90 23.74 -4.29 -22.04
N GLY A 91 23.44 -3.60 -20.93
CA GLY A 91 22.97 -2.23 -20.95
C GLY A 91 22.50 -1.72 -19.59
N GLU A 92 22.28 -0.41 -19.52
CA GLU A 92 21.71 0.25 -18.36
C GLU A 92 20.17 0.29 -18.44
N PRO A 93 19.47 0.18 -17.31
CA PRO A 93 18.02 0.28 -17.27
C PRO A 93 17.53 1.72 -17.55
N GLU A 94 16.50 1.85 -18.39
CA GLU A 94 15.76 3.10 -18.59
C GLU A 94 14.57 3.12 -17.63
N TYR A 95 14.67 3.90 -16.56
CA TYR A 95 13.61 4.05 -15.56
C TYR A 95 12.64 5.18 -15.93
N ASP A 96 11.35 4.95 -15.73
CA ASP A 96 10.30 5.96 -15.84
C ASP A 96 9.81 6.34 -14.43
N ASP A 97 10.27 7.48 -13.93
CA ASP A 97 9.98 7.96 -12.57
C ASP A 97 8.48 8.15 -12.32
N ARG A 98 7.68 8.38 -13.39
CA ARG A 98 6.22 8.53 -13.29
C ARG A 98 5.52 7.27 -12.80
N VAL A 99 6.16 6.11 -12.88
CA VAL A 99 5.60 4.84 -12.39
C VAL A 99 5.52 4.83 -10.86
N VAL A 100 6.44 5.53 -10.19
CA VAL A 100 6.49 5.63 -8.72
C VAL A 100 5.89 6.94 -8.19
N GLU A 101 5.72 7.94 -9.05
CA GLU A 101 4.96 9.14 -8.71
C GLU A 101 3.51 8.76 -8.36
N GLU A 102 3.07 9.08 -7.15
CA GLU A 102 1.67 8.95 -6.78
C GLU A 102 0.88 9.88 -7.71
N ALA A 103 0.00 9.32 -8.55
CA ALA A 103 -0.92 10.14 -9.33
C ALA A 103 -1.74 10.99 -8.35
N GLU A 104 -1.51 12.30 -8.34
CA GLU A 104 -2.25 13.26 -7.49
C GLU A 104 -3.75 13.33 -7.82
N ASN A 105 -4.30 12.45 -8.65
CA ASN A 105 -5.64 12.56 -9.20
C ASN A 105 -6.39 11.22 -9.20
N GLY A 106 -7.45 11.12 -8.39
CA GLY A 106 -8.66 10.44 -8.88
C GLY A 106 -9.52 9.61 -7.93
N VAL A 107 -9.34 9.63 -6.60
CA VAL A 107 -10.28 8.89 -5.70
C VAL A 107 -10.97 9.78 -4.65
N ASP A 108 -10.57 11.04 -4.49
CA ASP A 108 -11.16 11.93 -3.46
C ASP A 108 -12.20 12.94 -3.99
N ALA A 109 -12.51 12.92 -5.30
CA ALA A 109 -13.51 13.82 -5.90
C ALA A 109 -14.96 13.59 -5.42
N ALA A 110 -15.23 12.52 -4.67
CA ALA A 110 -16.54 12.30 -4.03
C ALA A 110 -16.66 12.97 -2.64
N GLY A 111 -15.56 13.44 -2.04
CA GLY A 111 -15.55 14.15 -0.76
C GLY A 111 -15.51 15.68 -0.90
N ASP A 112 -14.93 16.19 -1.99
CA ASP A 112 -14.70 17.63 -2.17
C ASP A 112 -15.97 18.45 -2.43
N ALA A 113 -17.03 17.82 -2.91
CA ALA A 113 -18.32 18.49 -3.08
C ALA A 113 -19.03 18.82 -1.74
N ALA A 114 -18.59 18.25 -0.62
CA ALA A 114 -19.21 18.44 0.69
C ALA A 114 -18.49 19.48 1.58
N ILE A 115 -17.29 19.95 1.20
CA ILE A 115 -16.45 20.82 2.06
C ILE A 115 -16.31 22.25 1.50
N ALA A 116 -16.89 22.54 0.33
CA ALA A 116 -16.93 23.89 -0.27
C ALA A 116 -17.86 24.90 0.46
N GLY A 117 -18.19 24.67 1.74
CA GLY A 117 -19.07 25.52 2.55
C GLY A 117 -18.36 26.47 3.52
N THR A 118 -17.04 26.31 3.73
CA THR A 118 -16.25 27.18 4.62
C THR A 118 -14.97 27.57 3.92
N GLY A 119 -14.89 28.81 3.45
CA GLY A 119 -13.81 29.32 2.61
C GLY A 119 -12.41 29.07 3.21
N GLY A 120 -11.59 28.36 2.44
CA GLY A 120 -10.17 28.16 2.67
C GLY A 120 -9.67 26.88 2.01
N SER A 121 -8.39 26.84 1.62
CA SER A 121 -7.75 25.62 1.12
C SER A 121 -7.73 24.53 2.21
N LEU A 122 -7.61 23.25 1.85
CA LEU A 122 -7.51 22.15 2.82
C LEU A 122 -6.37 22.38 3.84
N TYR A 123 -5.27 22.98 3.39
CA TYR A 123 -4.15 23.37 4.24
C TYR A 123 -4.56 24.42 5.28
N GLU A 124 -5.25 25.49 4.87
CA GLU A 124 -5.73 26.53 5.80
C GLU A 124 -6.69 25.98 6.84
N GLN A 125 -7.57 25.06 6.44
CA GLN A 125 -8.48 24.36 7.36
C GLN A 125 -7.71 23.50 8.35
N ALA A 126 -6.67 22.79 7.89
CA ALA A 126 -5.81 22.01 8.75
C ALA A 126 -5.04 22.89 9.74
N VAL A 127 -4.52 24.04 9.29
CA VAL A 127 -3.82 25.01 10.14
C VAL A 127 -4.77 25.54 11.20
N ALA A 128 -5.95 26.01 10.82
CA ALA A 128 -6.96 26.50 11.77
C ALA A 128 -7.33 25.44 12.81
N LEU A 129 -7.52 24.19 12.39
CA LEU A 129 -7.81 23.07 13.28
C LEU A 129 -6.66 22.81 14.27
N VAL A 130 -5.41 22.73 13.78
CA VAL A 130 -4.24 22.44 14.62
C VAL A 130 -3.97 23.57 15.62
N VAL A 131 -4.14 24.82 15.20
CA VAL A 131 -3.98 25.99 16.08
C VAL A 131 -5.08 26.04 17.14
N ARG A 132 -6.35 25.81 16.77
CA ARG A 132 -7.46 25.81 17.73
C ARG A 132 -7.36 24.68 18.76
N GLU A 133 -6.98 23.48 18.31
CA GLU A 133 -7.01 22.27 19.15
C GLU A 133 -5.66 22.01 19.83
N GLN A 134 -4.64 22.81 19.52
CA GLN A 134 -3.26 22.72 20.02
C GLN A 134 -2.69 21.28 19.91
N LYS A 135 -3.05 20.59 18.82
CA LYS A 135 -2.66 19.19 18.55
C LYS A 135 -2.17 19.04 17.13
N ALA A 136 -0.87 18.78 16.99
CA ALA A 136 -0.22 18.60 15.69
C ALA A 136 0.23 17.13 15.51
N SER A 137 -0.66 16.30 14.97
CA SER A 137 -0.27 14.95 14.53
C SER A 137 -0.99 14.53 13.24
N THR A 138 -0.31 13.71 12.45
CA THR A 138 -0.82 13.17 11.18
C THR A 138 -2.17 12.49 11.37
N SER A 139 -2.29 11.62 12.37
CA SER A 139 -3.53 10.90 12.68
C SER A 139 -4.65 11.80 13.21
N PHE A 140 -4.32 12.96 13.78
CA PHE A 140 -5.30 13.94 14.23
C PHE A 140 -5.92 14.67 13.03
N VAL A 141 -5.07 15.21 12.14
CA VAL A 141 -5.49 15.90 10.91
C VAL A 141 -6.27 14.95 9.99
N GLN A 142 -5.76 13.73 9.81
CA GLN A 142 -6.40 12.68 9.01
C GLN A 142 -7.86 12.42 9.44
N ARG A 143 -8.09 12.21 10.74
CA ARG A 143 -9.43 11.87 11.25
C ARG A 143 -10.42 13.04 11.18
N HIS A 144 -9.95 14.26 11.42
CA HIS A 144 -10.83 15.44 11.46
C HIS A 144 -11.18 15.95 10.07
N LEU A 145 -10.22 15.94 9.14
CA LEU A 145 -10.44 16.38 7.77
C LEU A 145 -10.90 15.25 6.84
N LYS A 146 -10.94 13.99 7.33
CA LYS A 146 -11.34 12.80 6.58
C LYS A 146 -10.53 12.60 5.29
N ILE A 147 -9.23 12.88 5.36
CA ILE A 147 -8.29 12.74 4.24
C ILE A 147 -7.43 11.49 4.39
N GLY A 148 -6.75 11.08 3.32
CA GLY A 148 -5.77 10.00 3.34
C GLY A 148 -4.55 10.28 4.24
N TYR A 149 -3.86 9.23 4.69
CA TYR A 149 -2.69 9.34 5.58
C TYR A 149 -1.56 10.16 4.95
N ASN A 150 -1.19 9.87 3.69
CA ASN A 150 -0.11 10.58 2.98
C ASN A 150 -0.43 12.08 2.84
N ARG A 151 -1.68 12.41 2.55
CA ARG A 151 -2.13 13.81 2.45
C ARG A 151 -2.03 14.52 3.80
N ALA A 152 -2.46 13.87 4.89
CA ALA A 152 -2.29 14.40 6.23
C ALA A 152 -0.81 14.54 6.64
N ALA A 153 0.06 13.64 6.19
CA ALA A 153 1.50 13.69 6.48
C ALA A 153 2.15 14.87 5.77
N THR A 154 1.85 15.04 4.47
CA THR A 154 2.32 16.18 3.65
C THR A 154 1.91 17.51 4.28
N ILE A 155 0.65 17.63 4.71
CA ILE A 155 0.15 18.84 5.38
C ILE A 155 0.90 19.12 6.70
N ILE A 156 1.24 18.08 7.47
CA ILE A 156 2.02 18.23 8.71
C ILE A 156 3.47 18.66 8.40
N GLU A 157 4.10 18.11 7.37
CA GLU A 157 5.45 18.51 6.93
C GLU A 157 5.48 19.96 6.41
N GLU A 158 4.44 20.36 5.69
CA GLU A 158 4.24 21.73 5.23
C GLU A 158 4.01 22.70 6.40
N MET A 159 3.28 22.30 7.44
CA MET A 159 3.16 23.09 8.68
C MET A 159 4.49 23.23 9.45
N GLU A 160 5.30 22.16 9.47
CA GLU A 160 6.61 22.16 10.15
C GLU A 160 7.60 23.09 9.42
N SER A 161 7.68 22.98 8.09
CA SER A 161 8.53 23.84 7.25
C SER A 161 8.10 25.32 7.29
N ASN A 162 6.80 25.60 7.40
CA ASN A 162 6.27 26.95 7.54
C ASN A 162 6.32 27.49 8.99
N GLY A 163 6.87 26.72 9.94
CA GLY A 163 7.06 27.16 11.33
C GLY A 163 5.78 27.28 12.16
N ILE A 164 4.70 26.62 11.73
CA ILE A 164 3.42 26.58 12.46
C ILE A 164 3.51 25.58 13.63
N ILE A 165 4.28 24.51 13.46
CA ILE A 165 4.49 23.44 14.45
C ILE A 165 5.98 23.16 14.61
N SER A 166 6.38 22.63 15.76
CA SER A 166 7.77 22.23 16.03
C SER A 166 8.11 20.90 15.35
N ALA A 167 9.42 20.65 15.24
CA ALA A 167 9.92 19.33 14.85
C ALA A 167 9.45 18.25 15.83
N ALA A 168 9.28 17.04 15.31
CA ALA A 168 8.91 15.91 16.14
C ALA A 168 9.96 15.65 17.23
N ASN A 169 9.50 15.57 18.49
CA ASN A 169 10.36 15.15 19.59
C ASN A 169 10.62 13.63 19.57
N HIS A 170 11.38 13.12 20.55
CA HIS A 170 11.77 11.71 20.63
C HIS A 170 10.60 10.70 20.73
N VAL A 171 9.38 11.18 21.00
CA VAL A 171 8.14 10.39 21.06
C VAL A 171 7.17 10.75 19.93
N GLY A 172 7.61 11.51 18.92
CA GLY A 172 6.83 11.87 17.75
C GLY A 172 5.78 12.96 17.98
N LYS A 173 5.79 13.63 19.14
CA LYS A 173 4.90 14.77 19.41
C LYS A 173 5.49 16.05 18.83
N ARG A 174 4.61 16.89 18.30
CA ARG A 174 4.92 18.24 17.79
C ARG A 174 4.13 19.25 18.61
N ASP A 175 4.78 20.34 18.96
CA ASP A 175 4.18 21.47 19.67
C ASP A 175 3.68 22.48 18.65
N VAL A 176 2.54 23.12 18.92
CA VAL A 176 2.00 24.17 18.05
C VAL A 176 2.64 25.49 18.45
N LEU A 177 3.26 26.18 17.49
CA LEU A 177 4.06 27.39 17.72
C LEU A 177 3.25 28.68 17.57
N MET A 178 2.03 28.58 17.02
CA MET A 178 1.13 29.71 16.86
C MET A 178 0.24 29.87 18.12
N PRO A 179 0.13 31.09 18.67
CA PRO A 179 -0.80 31.37 19.76
C PRO A 179 -2.25 31.21 19.28
N ASP A 180 -3.10 30.73 20.18
CA ASP A 180 -4.54 30.65 19.95
C ASP A 180 -5.11 32.07 19.83
N ASN A 181 -5.56 32.45 18.63
CA ASN A 181 -6.13 33.77 18.37
C ASN A 181 -7.59 33.83 18.86
N GLU A 182 -7.79 33.64 20.16
CA GLU A 182 -9.06 33.95 20.87
C GLU A 182 -8.81 34.78 22.13
N ASN A 183 -8.23 35.97 21.94
CA ASN A 183 -8.42 37.10 22.86
C ASN A 183 -8.54 38.41 22.07
N GLY A 184 -9.56 38.47 21.20
CA GLY A 184 -10.08 39.71 20.67
C GLY A 184 -11.10 40.31 21.64
N GLY A 185 -10.61 40.90 22.73
CA GLY A 185 -11.39 41.76 23.61
C GLY A 185 -11.04 43.23 23.38
N PHE A 186 -11.94 43.95 22.69
CA PHE A 186 -12.35 45.34 22.98
C PHE A 186 -13.72 45.57 22.35
#